data_AF-A0A1F8ZV59-F1
#
_entry.id   AF-A0A1F8ZV59-F1
#
_cell.length_a   1.000
_cell.length_b   1.000
_cell.length_c   1.000
_cell.angle_alpha   90.00
_cell.angle_beta   90.00
_cell.angle_gamma   90.00
#
_symmetry.space_group_name_H-M   'P 1'
#
loop_
_entity.id
_entity.type
_entity.pdbx_description
1 polymer ?
#
loop_
_entity_poly.entity_id
_entity_poly.type
_entity_poly.pdbx_seq_one_letter_code
_entity_poly.pdbx_strand_id
1 'polypeptide(L)' 'MRTNIVIDDALIKKVMNYTGLRTKKDVVHYALEEIVRRKERKKILDLQGKVRWEGNLNELRRYRFDDLG' A
#
# COMPACT_ATOMS: atom_id res chain seq x y z
N MET A 1 -22.04 6.47 -10.27
CA MET A 1 -22.20 7.90 -10.63
C MET A 1 -21.34 8.20 -11.85
N ARG A 2 -21.87 8.93 -12.85
CA ARG A 2 -21.08 9.38 -14.00
C ARG A 2 -20.68 10.83 -13.74
N THR A 3 -19.38 11.11 -13.79
CA THR A 3 -18.83 12.44 -13.50
C THR A 3 -17.84 12.82 -14.59
N ASN A 4 -17.91 14.06 -15.06
CA ASN A 4 -16.93 14.60 -15.98
C ASN A 4 -15.87 15.34 -15.16
N ILE A 5 -14.61 14.90 -15.26
CA ILE A 5 -13.48 15.50 -14.56
C ILE A 5 -12.31 15.62 -15.54
N VAL A 6 -11.55 16.70 -15.41
CA VAL A 6 -10.29 16.88 -16.14
C VAL A 6 -9.20 16.16 -15.37
N ILE A 7 -8.49 15.26 -16.04
CA ILE A 7 -7.39 14.47 -15.47
C ILE A 7 -6.22 14.53 -16.44
N ASP A 8 -5.00 14.55 -15.91
CA ASP A 8 -3.78 14.40 -16.70
C ASP A 8 -3.70 13.01 -17.36
N ASP A 9 -3.71 13.00 -18.69
CA ASP A 9 -3.62 11.79 -19.51
C ASP A 9 -2.26 11.10 -19.41
N ALA A 10 -1.17 11.84 -19.16
CA ALA A 10 0.15 11.25 -18.96
C ALA A 10 0.18 10.45 -17.65
N LEU A 11 -0.44 10.97 -16.59
CA LEU A 11 -0.58 10.27 -15.32
C LEU A 11 -1.40 8.98 -15.47
N ILE A 12 -2.56 9.04 -16.14
CA ILE A 12 -3.39 7.86 -16.38
C ILE A 12 -2.61 6.80 -17.16
N LYS A 13 -1.93 7.18 -18.26
CA LYS A 13 -1.10 6.23 -19.04
C LYS A 13 -0.01 5.59 -18.20
N LYS A 14 0.66 6.36 -17.35
CA LYS A 14 1.69 5.84 -16.45
C LYS A 14 1.12 4.80 -15.48
N VAL A 15 -0.04 5.07 -14.89
CA VAL A 15 -0.71 4.11 -13.99
C VAL A 15 -1.18 2.87 -14.75
N MET A 16 -1.73 3.02 -15.95
CA MET A 16 -2.11 1.87 -16.80
C MET A 16 -0.91 0.98 -17.11
N ASN A 17 0.25 1.57 -17.44
CA ASN A 17 1.47 0.82 -17.70
C ASN A 17 1.96 0.05 -16.46
N TYR A 18 1.81 0.62 -15.26
CA TYR A 18 2.20 -0.06 -14.02
C TYR A 18 1.22 -1.12 -13.54
N THR A 19 -0.07 -0.95 -13.82
CA THR A 19 -1.13 -1.83 -13.29
C THR A 19 -1.69 -2.82 -14.32
N GLY A 20 -1.41 -2.62 -15.61
CA GLY A 20 -2.00 -3.41 -16.69
C GLY A 20 -3.48 -3.12 -16.95
N LEU A 21 -4.05 -2.09 -16.31
CA LEU A 21 -5.46 -1.73 -16.44
C LEU A 21 -5.76 -1.19 -17.84
N ARG A 22 -6.92 -1.58 -18.38
CA ARG A 22 -7.30 -1.31 -19.79
C ARG A 22 -8.08 -0.02 -19.98
N THR A 23 -8.76 0.48 -18.95
CA THR A 23 -9.62 1.66 -19.07
C THR A 23 -9.27 2.75 -18.06
N LYS A 24 -9.50 4.02 -18.45
CA LYS A 24 -9.32 5.17 -17.55
C LYS A 24 -10.22 5.07 -16.31
N LYS A 25 -11.43 4.50 -16.46
CA LYS A 25 -12.36 4.28 -15.35
C LYS A 25 -11.77 3.32 -14.31
N ASP A 26 -11.20 2.20 -14.76
CA ASP A 26 -10.62 1.20 -13.85
C ASP A 26 -9.41 1.78 -13.11
N VAL A 27 -8.59 2.58 -13.79
CA VAL A 27 -7.47 3.30 -13.17
C VAL A 27 -7.93 4.23 -12.06
N VAL A 28 -8.97 5.03 -12.33
CA VAL A 28 -9.53 5.96 -11.33
C VAL A 28 -10.12 5.17 -10.15
N HIS A 29 -10.85 4.09 -10.43
CA HIS A 29 -11.42 3.25 -9.39
C HIS A 29 -10.33 2.60 -8.52
N TYR A 30 -9.33 2.01 -9.15
CA TYR A 30 -8.18 1.40 -8.48
C TYR A 30 -7.42 2.41 -7.62
N ALA A 31 -7.19 3.62 -8.13
CA ALA A 31 -6.49 4.66 -7.37
C ALA A 31 -7.25 5.06 -6.09
N LEU A 32 -8.57 5.21 -6.18
CA LEU A 32 -9.41 5.51 -5.02
C LEU A 32 -9.39 4.36 -3.99
N GLU A 33 -9.52 3.12 -4.47
CA GLU A 33 -9.50 1.94 -3.61
C GLU A 33 -8.13 1.77 -2.92
N GLU A 34 -7.03 1.98 -3.64
CA GLU A 34 -5.68 1.88 -3.08
C GLU A 34 -5.41 2.95 -2.02
N ILE A 35 -5.98 4.16 -2.17
CA ILE A 35 -5.90 5.19 -1.11
C ILE A 35 -6.59 4.70 0.17
N VAL A 36 -7.80 4.14 0.06
CA VAL A 36 -8.53 3.59 1.21
C VAL A 36 -7.73 2.46 1.85
N ARG A 37 -7.30 1.48 1.06
CA ARG A 37 -6.48 0.35 1.54
C ARG A 37 -5.21 0.81 2.24
N ARG A 38 -4.51 1.81 1.70
CA ARG A 38 -3.31 2.41 2.33
C ARG A 38 -3.63 3.01 3.69
N LYS A 39 -4.75 3.70 3.83
CA LYS A 39 -5.17 4.30 5.10
C LYS A 39 -5.60 3.24 6.11
N GLU A 40 -6.27 2.19 5.67
CA GLU A 40 -6.65 1.06 6.52
C GLU A 40 -5.43 0.30 7.04
N ARG A 41 -4.43 0.05 6.18
CA ARG A 41 -3.15 -0.55 6.64
C ARG A 41 -2.49 0.28 7.74
N LYS A 42 -2.61 1.60 7.71
CA LYS A 42 -2.09 2.48 8.76
C LYS A 42 -2.85 2.36 10.09
N LYS A 43 -4.09 1.86 10.11
CA LYS A 43 -4.82 1.61 11.38
C LYS A 43 -4.12 0.60 12.28
N ILE A 44 -3.21 -0.24 11.74
CA ILE A 44 -2.38 -1.10 12.58
C ILE A 44 -1.53 -0.30 13.59
N LEU A 45 -1.18 0.95 13.25
CA LEU A 45 -0.46 1.85 14.15
C LEU A 45 -1.32 2.25 15.35
N ASP A 46 -2.64 2.20 15.25
CA ASP A 46 -3.54 2.49 16.36
C ASP A 46 -3.45 1.45 17.48
N LEU A 47 -2.87 0.27 17.21
CA LEU A 47 -2.60 -0.79 18.18
C LEU A 47 -1.30 -0.54 18.98
N GLN A 48 -0.47 0.43 18.57
CA GLN A 48 0.79 0.73 19.27
C GLN A 48 0.52 1.07 20.74
N GLY A 49 1.18 0.34 21.64
CA GLY A 49 1.02 0.51 23.10
C GLY A 49 -0.29 -0.04 23.67
N LYS A 50 -1.22 -0.53 22.84
CA LYS A 50 -2.49 -1.15 23.27
C LYS A 50 -2.44 -2.67 23.31
N VAL A 51 -1.53 -3.27 22.53
CA VAL A 51 -1.35 -4.72 22.47
C VAL A 51 -0.08 -5.14 23.23
N ARG A 52 -0.18 -6.22 24.01
CA ARG A 52 0.99 -6.86 24.62
C ARG A 52 1.67 -7.70 23.55
N TRP A 53 2.93 -7.37 23.27
CA TRP A 53 3.77 -8.18 22.39
C TRP A 53 4.46 -9.28 23.23
N GLU A 54 4.40 -10.51 22.76
CA GLU A 54 5.05 -11.67 23.38
C GLU A 54 6.16 -12.19 22.45
N GLY A 55 7.39 -12.20 22.95
CA GLY A 55 8.57 -12.65 22.21
C GLY A 55 9.86 -12.13 22.82
N ASN A 56 11.00 -12.66 22.38
CA ASN A 56 12.32 -12.17 22.77
C ASN A 56 13.03 -11.55 21.56
N LEU A 57 13.20 -10.23 21.62
CA LEU A 57 13.77 -9.41 20.54
C LEU A 57 15.22 -9.79 20.22
N ASN A 58 15.98 -10.23 21.22
CA ASN A 58 17.37 -10.63 21.03
C ASN A 58 17.43 -11.95 20.25
N GLU A 59 16.54 -12.90 20.53
CA GLU A 59 16.49 -14.19 19.83
C GLU A 59 16.16 -14.04 18.36
N LEU A 60 15.17 -13.21 18.03
CA LEU A 60 14.74 -12.94 16.66
C LEU A 60 15.80 -12.23 15.82
N ARG A 61 16.78 -11.59 16.45
CA ARG A 61 17.84 -10.85 15.77
C ARG A 61 19.13 -11.64 15.62
N ARG A 62 19.29 -12.78 16.30
CA ARG A 62 20.52 -13.60 16.25
C ARG A 62 20.93 -13.91 14.81
N TYR A 63 20.00 -14.37 13.99
CA TYR A 63 20.26 -14.81 12.61
C TYR A 63 20.19 -13.71 11.56
N ARG A 64 20.02 -12.43 11.94
CA ARG A 64 19.80 -11.36 10.96
C ARG A 64 21.08 -10.96 10.21
N PHE A 65 22.25 -11.30 10.75
CA PHE A 65 23.55 -10.91 10.21
C PHE A 65 24.51 -12.09 10.02
N ASP A 66 24.04 -13.33 10.21
CA ASP A 66 24.87 -14.54 10.12
C ASP A 66 25.23 -14.90 8.66
N ASP A 67 24.58 -14.29 7.67
CA ASP A 67 24.78 -14.54 6.23
C ASP A 67 25.77 -13.56 5.55
N LEU A 68 26.55 -12.79 6.32
CA LEU A 68 27.58 -11.86 5.80
C LEU A 68 29.00 -12.47 5.75
N GLY A 69 29.08 -13.81 5.70
CA GLY A 69 30.33 -14.55 5.48
C GLY A 69 30.72 -14.65 4.02
#